data_AF-A0A428Z762-F1
#
_entry.id   AF-A0A428Z762-F1
#
_cell.length_a   1.000
_cell.length_b   1.000
_cell.length_c   1.000
_cell.angle_alpha   90.00
_cell.angle_beta   90.00
_cell.angle_gamma   90.00
#
_symmetry.space_group_name_H-M   'P 1'
#
loop_
_entity.id
_entity.type
_entity.pdbx_description
1 polymer ?
#
loop_
_entity_poly.entity_id
_entity_poly.type
_entity_poly.pdbx_seq_one_letter_code
_entity_poly.pdbx_strand_id
1 'polypeptide(L)'
;MVRDKAGAVVATFTDGARTVVLTGHSRTFREPRTTRATVTSNAWVRLIPHEWREGEEATAWFRPWLDSALSDRSPDVLGVTMEYLDGAPSGTNEKNVRFRGDASSGPSEADDRTASAAADFYEYLGLRWTFPDGVHRKPAEGTYGAVDCSGFLRLVYGYRLGYPLLGSNTRGTGLPRSAHAMYELGSGVPIIPDGGGRAQVYNLLQPGDLVFFDLDQDGGRQIDFAGIYLGMDSGHHHRFISSRSAADGPTFGDFGGASLLDGGGRFSKGFRAAKRI
;
A
#
# COMPACT_ATOMS: atom_id res chain seq x y z
N MET A 1 17.73 -5.16 13.04
CA MET A 1 16.77 -6.24 13.42
C MET A 1 16.78 -6.39 14.93
N VAL A 2 15.62 -6.66 15.55
CA VAL A 2 15.50 -6.95 16.98
C VAL A 2 15.22 -8.43 17.16
N ARG A 3 15.87 -9.05 18.15
CA ARG A 3 15.71 -10.47 18.48
C ARG A 3 15.22 -10.66 19.92
N ASP A 4 14.45 -11.72 20.13
CA ASP A 4 14.06 -12.15 21.48
C ASP A 4 15.19 -12.95 22.17
N LYS A 5 14.92 -13.43 23.40
CA LYS A 5 15.87 -14.22 24.19
C LYS A 5 16.24 -15.56 23.53
N ALA A 6 15.38 -16.09 22.66
CA ALA A 6 15.63 -17.33 21.90
C ALA A 6 16.38 -17.07 20.59
N GLY A 7 16.68 -15.80 20.26
CA GLY A 7 17.36 -15.39 19.04
C GLY A 7 16.43 -15.22 17.83
N ALA A 8 15.12 -15.40 17.99
CA ALA A 8 14.15 -15.21 16.91
C ALA A 8 13.99 -13.72 16.60
N VAL A 9 13.92 -13.37 15.31
CA VAL A 9 13.68 -11.97 14.88
C VAL A 9 12.24 -11.60 15.20
N VAL A 10 12.05 -10.56 16.02
CA VAL A 10 10.71 -10.05 16.41
C VAL A 10 10.34 -8.76 15.68
N ALA A 11 11.33 -8.02 15.18
CA ALA A 11 11.10 -6.78 14.44
C ALA A 11 12.25 -6.49 13.46
N THR A 12 11.90 -6.01 12.27
CA THR A 12 12.84 -5.54 11.25
C THR A 12 12.53 -4.09 10.91
N PHE A 13 13.53 -3.24 11.17
CA PHE A 13 13.53 -1.82 10.84
C PHE A 13 14.45 -1.59 9.65
N THR A 14 14.17 -0.56 8.86
CA THR A 14 14.98 -0.17 7.70
C THR A 14 15.26 1.31 7.81
N ASP A 15 16.53 1.71 7.78
CA ASP A 15 16.91 3.12 7.82
C ASP A 15 16.18 3.91 6.74
N GLY A 16 15.69 5.09 7.09
CA GLY A 16 14.91 5.96 6.21
C GLY A 16 13.46 5.54 5.98
N ALA A 17 13.00 4.42 6.55
CA ALA A 17 11.61 3.97 6.46
C ALA A 17 10.88 4.12 7.80
N ARG A 18 9.55 4.21 7.73
CA ARG A 18 8.65 4.22 8.89
C ARG A 18 7.86 2.92 9.03
N THR A 19 7.76 2.10 8.00
CA THR A 19 7.17 0.76 8.10
C THR A 19 8.16 -0.16 8.80
N VAL A 20 7.67 -0.85 9.82
CA VAL A 20 8.41 -1.85 10.59
C VAL A 20 7.67 -3.17 10.46
N VAL A 21 8.40 -4.22 10.11
CA VAL A 21 7.85 -5.58 10.02
C VAL A 21 8.11 -6.31 11.32
N LEU A 22 7.04 -6.61 12.04
CA LEU A 22 7.05 -7.41 13.26
C LEU A 22 6.71 -8.87 12.94
N THR A 23 7.31 -9.78 13.69
CA THR A 23 6.94 -11.20 13.66
C THR A 23 5.83 -11.43 14.68
N GLY A 24 4.62 -11.73 14.21
CA GLY A 24 3.46 -11.95 15.06
C GLY A 24 2.74 -13.26 14.75
N HIS A 25 1.46 -13.34 15.13
CA HIS A 25 0.64 -14.52 14.82
C HIS A 25 0.42 -14.65 13.31
N SER A 26 0.44 -15.90 12.82
CA SER A 26 0.15 -16.18 11.42
C SER A 26 -1.31 -15.90 11.08
N ARG A 27 -1.55 -15.32 9.90
CA ARG A 27 -2.87 -15.01 9.34
C ARG A 27 -2.91 -15.41 7.89
N THR A 28 -4.06 -15.85 7.41
CA THR A 28 -4.29 -16.19 6.01
C THR A 28 -5.32 -15.25 5.40
N PHE A 29 -4.93 -14.56 4.33
CA PHE A 29 -5.78 -13.68 3.55
C PHE A 29 -6.35 -14.41 2.33
N ARG A 30 -7.63 -14.17 2.03
CA ARG A 30 -8.40 -14.86 0.99
C ARG A 30 -9.27 -13.86 0.22
N GLU A 31 -9.34 -14.02 -1.10
CA GLU A 31 -10.20 -13.25 -2.01
C GLU A 31 -10.82 -14.20 -3.06
N PRO A 32 -11.75 -15.09 -2.64
CA PRO A 32 -12.22 -16.20 -3.47
C PRO A 32 -12.91 -15.76 -4.77
N ARG A 33 -13.39 -14.51 -4.84
CA ARG A 33 -14.02 -13.96 -6.04
C ARG A 33 -13.08 -13.90 -7.24
N THR A 34 -11.81 -13.55 -7.02
CA THR A 34 -10.87 -13.21 -8.10
C THR A 34 -9.65 -14.12 -8.13
N THR A 35 -9.40 -14.93 -7.11
CA THR A 35 -8.35 -15.96 -7.11
C THR A 35 -8.62 -17.10 -6.13
N ARG A 36 -7.99 -18.26 -6.37
CA ARG A 36 -7.90 -19.36 -5.39
C ARG A 36 -6.63 -19.27 -4.53
N ALA A 37 -5.69 -18.41 -4.90
CA ALA A 37 -4.46 -18.21 -4.14
C ALA A 37 -4.77 -17.58 -2.78
N THR A 38 -3.99 -17.97 -1.78
CA THR A 38 -4.07 -17.38 -0.44
C THR A 38 -2.71 -16.86 -0.04
N VAL A 39 -2.66 -15.77 0.71
CA VAL A 39 -1.41 -15.28 1.31
C VAL A 39 -1.42 -15.62 2.79
N THR A 40 -0.49 -16.45 3.23
CA THR A 40 -0.31 -16.76 4.66
C THR A 40 0.95 -16.08 5.15
N SER A 41 0.82 -15.23 6.17
CA SER A 41 1.92 -14.40 6.66
C SER A 41 1.88 -14.25 8.18
N ASN A 42 3.05 -14.29 8.80
CA ASN A 42 3.26 -13.89 10.19
C ASN A 42 3.84 -12.46 10.29
N ALA A 43 3.97 -11.76 9.16
CA ALA A 43 4.36 -10.36 9.14
C ALA A 43 3.21 -9.48 9.65
N TRP A 44 3.56 -8.57 10.55
CA TRP A 44 2.70 -7.50 11.04
C TRP A 44 3.39 -6.16 10.77
N VAL A 45 2.81 -5.32 9.93
CA VAL A 45 3.47 -4.11 9.44
C VAL A 45 2.90 -2.88 10.14
N ARG A 46 3.73 -2.21 10.94
CA ARG A 46 3.34 -1.03 11.73
C ARG A 46 4.10 0.21 11.29
N LEU A 47 3.56 1.39 11.59
CA LEU A 47 4.26 2.66 11.38
C LEU A 47 4.92 3.15 12.67
N ILE A 48 6.17 3.60 12.57
CA ILE A 48 6.83 4.40 13.61
C ILE A 48 6.58 5.91 13.40
N PRO A 49 6.77 6.75 14.43
CA PRO A 49 6.44 8.18 14.37
C PRO A 49 7.27 8.98 13.36
N HIS A 50 8.52 8.59 13.13
CA HIS A 50 9.47 9.22 12.21
C HIS A 50 10.32 8.16 11.51
N GLU A 51 11.06 8.55 10.48
CA GLU A 51 11.95 7.65 9.75
C GLU A 51 12.97 7.00 10.69
N TRP A 52 13.13 5.68 10.60
CA TRP A 52 14.11 4.93 11.37
C TRP A 52 15.53 5.36 11.00
N ARG A 53 16.42 5.37 12.00
CA ARG A 53 17.86 5.57 11.82
C ARG A 53 18.59 4.65 12.79
N GLU A 54 19.73 4.12 12.37
CA GLU A 54 20.65 3.43 13.26
C GLU A 54 20.92 4.27 14.54
N GLY A 55 20.80 3.64 15.70
CA GLY A 55 20.92 4.29 17.01
C GLY A 55 19.58 4.72 17.63
N GLU A 56 18.48 4.74 16.87
CA GLU A 56 17.15 5.02 17.40
C GLU A 56 16.73 4.01 18.48
N GLU A 57 17.29 2.80 18.48
CA GLU A 57 17.04 1.79 19.51
C GLU A 57 17.48 2.20 20.92
N ALA A 58 18.39 3.19 21.03
CA ALA A 58 18.87 3.74 22.29
C ALA A 58 18.01 4.91 22.81
N THR A 59 17.05 5.38 22.02
CA THR A 59 16.19 6.51 22.40
C THR A 59 15.06 6.07 23.34
N ALA A 60 14.53 7.02 24.10
CA ALA A 60 13.50 6.75 25.10
C ALA A 60 12.15 6.28 24.51
N TRP A 61 11.85 6.59 23.25
CA TRP A 61 10.57 6.21 22.63
C TRP A 61 10.56 4.76 22.14
N PHE A 62 11.72 4.20 21.80
CA PHE A 62 11.82 2.93 21.09
C PHE A 62 11.25 1.75 21.85
N ARG A 63 11.67 1.55 23.12
CA ARG A 63 11.21 0.41 23.93
C ARG A 63 9.71 0.46 24.22
N PRO A 64 9.14 1.58 24.70
CA PRO A 64 7.69 1.71 24.87
C PRO A 64 6.91 1.47 23.58
N TRP A 65 7.41 1.98 22.44
CA TRP A 65 6.76 1.74 21.14
C TRP A 65 6.81 0.27 20.75
N LEU A 66 7.97 -0.39 20.87
CA LEU A 66 8.14 -1.78 20.48
C LEU A 66 7.25 -2.73 21.31
N ASP A 67 7.20 -2.54 22.62
CA ASP A 67 6.37 -3.36 23.52
C ASP A 67 4.87 -3.19 23.20
N SER A 68 4.44 -1.95 22.93
CA SER A 68 3.09 -1.65 22.47
C SER A 68 2.81 -2.31 21.11
N ALA A 69 3.71 -2.17 20.15
CA ALA A 69 3.52 -2.69 18.80
C ALA A 69 3.49 -4.23 18.75
N LEU A 70 4.24 -4.92 19.62
CA LEU A 70 4.22 -6.38 19.75
C LEU A 70 2.95 -6.91 20.43
N SER A 71 2.33 -6.10 21.29
CA SER A 71 1.07 -6.45 21.98
C SER A 71 -0.19 -5.99 21.22
N ASP A 72 -0.06 -5.05 20.27
CA ASP A 72 -1.16 -4.54 19.47
C ASP A 72 -1.79 -5.62 18.57
N ARG A 73 -3.11 -5.78 18.71
CA ARG A 73 -3.94 -6.72 17.94
C ARG A 73 -4.84 -6.02 16.92
N SER A 74 -4.81 -4.70 16.85
CA SER A 74 -5.52 -3.93 15.82
C SER A 74 -5.01 -4.29 14.42
N PRO A 75 -5.81 -4.11 13.35
CA PRO A 75 -5.35 -4.32 11.99
C PRO A 75 -4.07 -3.51 11.67
N ASP A 76 -3.05 -4.19 11.16
CA ASP A 76 -1.81 -3.60 10.64
C ASP A 76 -1.97 -3.24 9.15
N VAL A 77 -0.92 -2.81 8.43
CA VAL A 77 -1.03 -2.49 6.99
C VAL A 77 -1.74 -3.60 6.22
N LEU A 78 -1.31 -4.85 6.39
CA LEU A 78 -1.90 -5.97 5.66
C LEU A 78 -3.36 -6.19 6.06
N GLY A 79 -3.68 -6.12 7.36
CA GLY A 79 -5.05 -6.23 7.84
C GLY A 79 -5.97 -5.14 7.29
N VAL A 80 -5.53 -3.88 7.34
CA VAL A 80 -6.27 -2.71 6.85
C VAL A 80 -6.52 -2.80 5.35
N THR A 81 -5.52 -3.24 4.57
CA THR A 81 -5.66 -3.46 3.13
C THR A 81 -6.84 -4.39 2.81
N MET A 82 -7.05 -5.46 3.59
CA MET A 82 -8.12 -6.42 3.31
C MET A 82 -9.53 -5.88 3.61
N GLU A 83 -9.66 -4.78 4.34
CA GLU A 83 -10.96 -4.20 4.70
C GLU A 83 -11.62 -3.42 3.55
N TYR A 84 -11.03 -3.44 2.36
CA TYR A 84 -11.52 -2.76 1.15
C TYR A 84 -11.68 -3.70 -0.05
N LEU A 85 -11.56 -5.00 0.17
CA LEU A 85 -11.87 -5.99 -0.86
C LEU A 85 -13.38 -5.98 -1.16
N ASP A 86 -13.73 -6.55 -2.31
CA ASP A 86 -15.11 -6.82 -2.69
C ASP A 86 -15.88 -7.53 -1.57
N GLY A 87 -17.07 -7.01 -1.25
CA GLY A 87 -17.92 -7.50 -0.17
C GLY A 87 -17.40 -7.26 1.24
N ALA A 88 -16.31 -6.51 1.44
CA ALA A 88 -15.79 -6.21 2.77
C ALA A 88 -16.84 -5.46 3.62
N PRO A 89 -17.00 -5.85 4.90
CA PRO A 89 -18.03 -5.26 5.76
C PRO A 89 -17.76 -3.77 5.99
N SER A 90 -18.78 -2.95 5.74
CA SER A 90 -18.71 -1.53 5.98
C SER A 90 -18.58 -1.21 7.48
N GLY A 91 -17.84 -0.15 7.79
CA GLY A 91 -17.71 0.39 9.14
C GLY A 91 -17.72 1.91 9.13
N THR A 92 -18.47 2.50 10.06
CA THR A 92 -18.54 3.96 10.26
C THR A 92 -17.87 4.36 11.57
N ASN A 93 -17.26 5.54 11.59
CA ASN A 93 -16.75 6.13 12.83
C ASN A 93 -17.86 6.93 13.54
N GLU A 94 -17.53 7.53 14.68
CA GLU A 94 -18.45 8.35 15.50
C GLU A 94 -19.04 9.56 14.75
N LYS A 95 -18.43 9.97 13.62
CA LYS A 95 -18.90 11.05 12.75
C LYS A 95 -19.71 10.53 11.56
N ASN A 96 -20.14 9.28 11.58
CA ASN A 96 -20.85 8.59 10.49
C ASN A 96 -20.07 8.52 9.17
N VAL A 97 -18.73 8.63 9.21
CA VAL A 97 -17.89 8.46 8.01
C VAL A 97 -17.62 6.98 7.82
N ARG A 98 -17.94 6.45 6.63
CA ARG A 98 -17.58 5.09 6.21
C ARG A 98 -16.07 5.00 6.02
N PHE A 99 -15.35 4.53 7.04
CA PHE A 99 -13.89 4.49 7.02
C PHE A 99 -13.33 3.15 6.50
N ARG A 100 -14.19 2.12 6.33
CA ARG A 100 -13.85 0.81 5.76
C ARG A 100 -15.06 0.16 5.11
N GLY A 101 -14.83 -0.86 4.29
CA GLY A 101 -15.83 -1.55 3.49
C GLY A 101 -15.46 -1.60 2.01
N ASP A 102 -16.30 -2.30 1.25
CA ASP A 102 -16.15 -2.46 -0.20
C ASP A 102 -15.88 -1.13 -0.91
N ALA A 103 -14.87 -1.16 -1.77
CA ALA A 103 -14.34 -0.02 -2.49
C ALA A 103 -14.34 -0.31 -3.99
N SER A 104 -14.85 0.65 -4.77
CA SER A 104 -14.84 0.56 -6.23
C SER A 104 -13.59 1.23 -6.82
N SER A 105 -13.32 0.96 -8.08
CA SER A 105 -12.28 1.66 -8.83
C SER A 105 -12.70 3.07 -9.29
N GLY A 106 -13.98 3.39 -9.14
CA GLY A 106 -14.60 4.62 -9.62
C GLY A 106 -15.14 4.50 -11.04
N PRO A 107 -15.83 5.55 -11.52
CA PRO A 107 -16.39 5.56 -12.86
C PRO A 107 -15.29 5.40 -13.91
N SER A 108 -15.41 4.36 -14.74
CA SER A 108 -14.63 4.27 -15.98
C SER A 108 -15.28 5.20 -17.00
N GLU A 109 -14.74 6.39 -17.24
CA GLU A 109 -15.16 7.10 -18.45
C GLU A 109 -14.70 6.28 -19.66
N ALA A 110 -15.63 5.99 -20.56
CA ALA A 110 -15.44 5.12 -21.71
C ALA A 110 -14.41 5.64 -22.73
N ASP A 111 -13.82 6.82 -22.53
CA ASP A 111 -12.92 7.45 -23.50
C ASP A 111 -11.80 8.31 -22.90
N ASP A 112 -11.49 8.16 -21.61
CA ASP A 112 -10.36 8.88 -21.04
C ASP A 112 -9.47 7.94 -20.21
N ARG A 113 -8.29 7.63 -20.77
CA ARG A 113 -7.21 6.87 -20.13
C ARG A 113 -6.71 7.52 -18.81
N THR A 114 -7.31 8.64 -18.42
CA THR A 114 -7.04 9.41 -17.21
C THR A 114 -8.11 9.25 -16.11
N ALA A 115 -9.31 8.72 -16.40
CA ALA A 115 -10.42 8.69 -15.44
C ALA A 115 -10.22 7.68 -14.28
N SER A 116 -9.49 6.58 -14.52
CA SER A 116 -9.12 5.63 -13.45
C SER A 116 -8.01 6.16 -12.52
N ALA A 117 -7.54 7.39 -12.70
CA ALA A 117 -6.46 8.02 -11.94
C ALA A 117 -6.93 9.23 -11.09
N ALA A 118 -8.23 9.34 -10.83
CA ALA A 118 -8.78 10.49 -10.11
C ALA A 118 -9.15 10.23 -8.64
N ALA A 119 -9.61 9.02 -8.30
CA ALA A 119 -10.16 8.76 -6.96
C ALA A 119 -9.07 8.52 -5.90
N ASP A 120 -8.92 9.46 -4.97
CA ASP A 120 -8.08 9.38 -3.78
C ASP A 120 -8.88 8.87 -2.56
N PHE A 121 -8.25 8.80 -1.39
CA PHE A 121 -8.91 8.38 -0.15
C PHE A 121 -10.11 9.26 0.24
N TYR A 122 -10.08 10.56 -0.10
CA TYR A 122 -11.15 11.48 0.30
C TYR A 122 -12.42 11.30 -0.57
N GLU A 123 -12.29 10.83 -1.82
CA GLU A 123 -13.40 10.33 -2.62
C GLU A 123 -14.06 9.12 -1.96
N TYR A 124 -13.27 8.10 -1.58
CA TYR A 124 -13.79 6.91 -0.89
C TYR A 124 -14.60 7.28 0.36
N LEU A 125 -14.10 8.22 1.16
CA LEU A 125 -14.72 8.66 2.41
C LEU A 125 -15.91 9.61 2.20
N GLY A 126 -16.03 10.24 1.03
CA GLY A 126 -16.98 11.33 0.81
C GLY A 126 -16.68 12.58 1.62
N LEU A 127 -15.39 12.88 1.88
CA LEU A 127 -14.98 13.98 2.76
C LEU A 127 -14.22 15.08 2.01
N ARG A 128 -14.45 16.33 2.42
CA ARG A 128 -13.52 17.42 2.09
C ARG A 128 -12.24 17.25 2.91
N TRP A 129 -11.09 17.51 2.30
CA TRP A 129 -9.80 17.34 2.95
C TRP A 129 -8.89 18.55 2.72
N THR A 130 -8.15 18.91 3.76
CA THR A 130 -7.07 19.90 3.72
C THR A 130 -5.78 19.19 4.07
N PHE A 131 -4.84 19.17 3.14
CA PHE A 131 -3.54 18.57 3.34
C PHE A 131 -2.61 19.50 4.12
N PRO A 132 -1.58 18.96 4.80
CA PRO A 132 -0.56 19.76 5.49
C PRO A 132 0.17 20.77 4.60
N ASP A 133 0.26 20.52 3.29
CA ASP A 133 0.83 21.44 2.30
C ASP A 133 -0.15 22.53 1.83
N GLY A 134 -1.29 22.70 2.53
CA GLY A 134 -2.29 23.74 2.25
C GLY A 134 -3.21 23.44 1.08
N VAL A 135 -3.03 22.30 0.41
CA VAL A 135 -3.89 21.91 -0.71
C VAL A 135 -5.26 21.49 -0.17
N HIS A 136 -6.31 22.01 -0.80
CA HIS A 136 -7.70 21.65 -0.50
C HIS A 136 -8.29 20.77 -1.59
N ARG A 137 -9.04 19.75 -1.20
CA ARG A 137 -9.77 18.84 -2.10
C ARG A 137 -11.18 18.58 -1.60
N LYS A 138 -12.08 18.31 -2.54
CA LYS A 138 -13.44 17.85 -2.29
C LYS A 138 -13.71 16.63 -3.19
N PRO A 139 -14.55 15.68 -2.75
CA PRO A 139 -14.96 14.56 -3.59
C PRO A 139 -15.70 15.07 -4.83
N ALA A 140 -15.46 14.41 -5.95
CA ALA A 140 -16.29 14.57 -7.14
C ALA A 140 -17.65 13.87 -6.96
N GLU A 141 -18.63 14.24 -7.77
CA GLU A 141 -19.91 13.55 -7.79
C GLU A 141 -19.72 12.12 -8.35
N GLY A 142 -20.44 11.15 -7.78
CA GLY A 142 -20.37 9.75 -8.23
C GLY A 142 -19.11 8.98 -7.82
N THR A 143 -18.19 9.57 -7.03
CA THR A 143 -16.95 8.89 -6.59
C THR A 143 -16.99 8.40 -5.14
N TYR A 144 -18.14 8.45 -4.47
CA TYR A 144 -18.26 7.93 -3.12
C TYR A 144 -17.94 6.43 -3.08
N GLY A 145 -17.00 6.07 -2.22
CA GLY A 145 -16.51 4.69 -2.13
C GLY A 145 -15.54 4.27 -3.23
N ALA A 146 -15.16 5.19 -4.14
CA ALA A 146 -14.18 4.92 -5.18
C ALA A 146 -12.76 5.27 -4.71
N VAL A 147 -11.78 4.50 -5.21
CA VAL A 147 -10.36 4.71 -4.93
C VAL A 147 -9.51 4.06 -6.02
N ASP A 148 -8.55 4.81 -6.57
CA ASP A 148 -7.58 4.31 -7.55
C ASP A 148 -6.36 3.63 -6.90
N CYS A 149 -5.44 3.12 -7.72
CA CYS A 149 -4.25 2.39 -7.24
C CYS A 149 -3.43 3.16 -6.19
N SER A 150 -3.21 4.46 -6.39
CA SER A 150 -2.43 5.33 -5.50
C SER A 150 -3.29 5.94 -4.39
N GLY A 151 -4.56 6.23 -4.66
CA GLY A 151 -5.56 6.58 -3.66
C GLY A 151 -5.72 5.47 -2.62
N PHE A 152 -5.58 4.21 -3.02
CA PHE A 152 -5.65 3.05 -2.13
C PHE A 152 -4.48 3.02 -1.16
N LEU A 153 -3.27 3.29 -1.65
CA LEU A 153 -2.10 3.43 -0.79
C LEU A 153 -2.30 4.58 0.22
N ARG A 154 -2.81 5.71 -0.23
CA ARG A 154 -3.05 6.88 0.62
C ARG A 154 -4.18 6.66 1.63
N LEU A 155 -5.18 5.86 1.27
CA LEU A 155 -6.24 5.43 2.17
C LEU A 155 -5.67 4.51 3.26
N VAL A 156 -4.90 3.49 2.89
CA VAL A 156 -4.31 2.50 3.82
C VAL A 156 -3.22 3.14 4.70
N TYR A 157 -2.15 3.67 4.10
CA TYR A 157 -1.04 4.21 4.89
C TYR A 157 -1.39 5.56 5.50
N GLY A 158 -2.04 6.43 4.74
CA GLY A 158 -2.30 7.80 5.16
C GLY A 158 -3.48 7.93 6.11
N TYR A 159 -4.69 7.85 5.57
CA TYR A 159 -5.89 8.09 6.36
C TYR A 159 -6.08 7.08 7.49
N ARG A 160 -5.85 5.78 7.21
CA ARG A 160 -6.10 4.71 8.19
C ARG A 160 -4.99 4.50 9.19
N LEU A 161 -3.73 4.71 8.80
CA LEU A 161 -2.56 4.40 9.63
C LEU A 161 -1.73 5.62 10.03
N GLY A 162 -2.03 6.80 9.50
CA GLY A 162 -1.42 8.06 9.93
C GLY A 162 -0.09 8.41 9.26
N TYR A 163 0.22 7.83 8.10
CA TYR A 163 1.35 8.28 7.28
C TYR A 163 1.05 9.68 6.70
N PRO A 164 1.99 10.64 6.73
CA PRO A 164 1.75 11.97 6.19
C PRO A 164 1.40 11.91 4.70
N LEU A 165 0.43 12.71 4.28
CA LEU A 165 0.00 12.81 2.89
C LEU A 165 0.27 14.23 2.36
N LEU A 166 0.68 14.32 1.11
CA LEU A 166 0.74 15.59 0.38
C LEU A 166 -0.46 15.70 -0.57
N GLY A 167 -1.01 16.90 -0.71
CA GLY A 167 -2.04 17.16 -1.72
C GLY A 167 -1.45 17.48 -3.10
N SER A 168 -0.14 17.76 -3.14
CA SER A 168 0.64 18.01 -4.35
C SER A 168 1.53 16.83 -4.75
N ASN A 169 2.02 16.86 -5.99
CA ASN A 169 3.04 15.93 -6.51
C ASN A 169 4.43 16.57 -6.45
N THR A 170 4.79 17.12 -5.29
CA THR A 170 6.09 17.75 -5.02
C THR A 170 6.85 16.98 -3.96
N ARG A 171 8.17 17.22 -3.85
CA ARG A 171 9.01 16.59 -2.82
C ARG A 171 8.61 17.11 -1.43
N GLY A 172 8.44 16.20 -0.48
CA GLY A 172 8.08 16.55 0.90
C GLY A 172 7.99 15.32 1.81
N THR A 173 7.63 15.55 3.07
CA THR A 173 7.66 14.55 4.16
C THR A 173 6.44 13.60 4.20
N GLY A 174 5.78 13.37 3.06
CA GLY A 174 4.58 12.54 2.97
C GLY A 174 4.41 11.88 1.61
N LEU A 175 3.41 11.00 1.50
CA LEU A 175 3.06 10.36 0.23
C LEU A 175 2.41 11.38 -0.72
N PRO A 176 2.98 11.63 -1.91
CA PRO A 176 2.34 12.37 -3.00
C PRO A 176 1.09 11.67 -3.54
N ARG A 177 0.42 12.28 -4.51
CA ARG A 177 -0.83 11.75 -5.08
C ARG A 177 -0.61 10.66 -6.14
N SER A 178 0.33 10.85 -7.06
CA SER A 178 0.55 9.91 -8.17
C SER A 178 1.57 8.83 -7.81
N ALA A 179 1.43 7.64 -8.43
CA ALA A 179 2.41 6.55 -8.30
C ALA A 179 3.83 7.01 -8.68
N HIS A 180 3.97 7.75 -9.79
CA HIS A 180 5.22 8.35 -10.22
C HIS A 180 5.86 9.21 -9.11
N ALA A 181 5.10 10.16 -8.57
CA ALA A 181 5.61 11.07 -7.55
C ALA A 181 5.91 10.35 -6.22
N MET A 182 5.12 9.33 -5.84
CA MET A 182 5.42 8.50 -4.67
C MET A 182 6.79 7.84 -4.76
N TYR A 183 7.14 7.32 -5.94
CA TYR A 183 8.45 6.74 -6.18
C TYR A 183 9.55 7.81 -6.23
N GLU A 184 9.44 8.77 -7.14
CA GLU A 184 10.51 9.75 -7.46
C GLU A 184 10.72 10.82 -6.36
N LEU A 185 9.64 11.27 -5.73
CA LEU A 185 9.63 12.48 -4.89
C LEU A 185 9.22 12.24 -3.43
N GLY A 186 8.46 11.17 -3.16
CA GLY A 186 7.96 10.86 -1.82
C GLY A 186 9.06 10.43 -0.84
N SER A 187 8.75 10.46 0.45
CA SER A 187 9.59 9.86 1.50
C SER A 187 9.70 8.33 1.37
N GLY A 188 10.68 7.75 2.07
CA GLY A 188 10.98 6.32 2.07
C GLY A 188 12.22 5.95 1.27
N VAL A 189 12.64 4.70 1.38
CA VAL A 189 13.87 4.17 0.79
C VAL A 189 13.58 3.25 -0.39
N PRO A 190 14.17 3.49 -1.57
CA PRO A 190 14.14 2.53 -2.67
C PRO A 190 14.80 1.22 -2.24
N ILE A 191 14.01 0.15 -2.19
CA ILE A 191 14.50 -1.21 -1.93
C ILE A 191 14.88 -1.88 -3.25
N ILE A 192 14.13 -1.58 -4.29
CA ILE A 192 14.43 -1.95 -5.67
C ILE A 192 14.34 -0.66 -6.48
N PRO A 193 15.46 -0.07 -6.94
CA PRO A 193 15.42 1.12 -7.77
C PRO A 193 14.93 0.79 -9.19
N ASP A 194 14.25 1.74 -9.83
CA ASP A 194 13.89 1.65 -11.23
C ASP A 194 15.16 1.67 -12.10
N GLY A 195 15.47 0.51 -12.68
CA GLY A 195 16.62 0.32 -13.57
C GLY A 195 16.33 0.55 -15.05
N GLY A 196 15.16 1.08 -15.44
CA GLY A 196 14.81 1.24 -16.85
C GLY A 196 14.13 0.01 -17.48
N GLY A 197 14.00 -1.09 -16.74
CA GLY A 197 13.42 -2.36 -17.19
C GLY A 197 12.74 -3.14 -16.06
N ARG A 198 12.29 -4.36 -16.38
CA ARG A 198 11.63 -5.24 -15.41
C ARG A 198 12.56 -5.59 -14.25
N ALA A 199 12.14 -5.32 -13.03
CA ALA A 199 12.80 -5.78 -11.81
C ALA A 199 12.59 -7.28 -11.56
N GLN A 200 13.63 -7.95 -11.05
CA GLN A 200 13.63 -9.40 -10.76
C GLN A 200 14.24 -9.75 -9.40
N VAL A 201 14.54 -8.76 -8.56
CA VAL A 201 15.23 -8.93 -7.26
C VAL A 201 14.25 -8.96 -6.08
N TYR A 202 13.41 -10.00 -6.04
CA TYR A 202 12.29 -10.06 -5.09
C TYR A 202 12.68 -10.36 -3.64
N ASN A 203 13.89 -10.88 -3.40
CA ASN A 203 14.38 -11.26 -2.07
C ASN A 203 14.58 -10.07 -1.11
N LEU A 204 14.60 -8.84 -1.63
CA LEU A 204 14.72 -7.61 -0.84
C LEU A 204 13.35 -7.14 -0.29
N LEU A 205 12.26 -7.61 -0.88
CA LEU A 205 10.92 -7.19 -0.55
C LEU A 205 10.48 -7.71 0.82
N GLN A 206 9.73 -6.88 1.53
CA GLN A 206 9.03 -7.23 2.75
C GLN A 206 7.54 -6.89 2.61
N PRO A 207 6.63 -7.69 3.20
CA PRO A 207 5.22 -7.33 3.21
C PRO A 207 5.01 -5.90 3.70
N GLY A 208 4.15 -5.14 3.00
CA GLY A 208 3.95 -3.71 3.24
C GLY A 208 4.89 -2.78 2.47
N ASP A 209 5.80 -3.29 1.64
CA ASP A 209 6.53 -2.46 0.68
C ASP A 209 5.58 -1.96 -0.42
N LEU A 210 5.78 -0.72 -0.87
CA LEU A 210 5.14 -0.21 -2.07
C LEU A 210 5.83 -0.79 -3.29
N VAL A 211 5.07 -1.30 -4.24
CA VAL A 211 5.56 -1.81 -5.53
C VAL A 211 5.04 -0.95 -6.67
N PHE A 212 5.91 -0.66 -7.64
CA PHE A 212 5.65 0.29 -8.71
C PHE A 212 5.83 -0.36 -10.07
N PHE A 213 4.98 0.04 -11.01
CA PHE A 213 4.90 -0.56 -12.33
C PHE A 213 4.83 0.52 -13.41
N ASP A 214 5.30 0.13 -14.59
CA ASP A 214 5.14 0.80 -15.87
C ASP A 214 4.24 -0.10 -16.73
N LEU A 215 2.95 0.24 -16.79
CA LEU A 215 1.91 -0.54 -17.47
C LEU A 215 1.48 0.07 -18.81
N ASP A 216 1.77 1.34 -19.05
CA ASP A 216 1.58 2.06 -20.31
C ASP A 216 2.91 2.15 -21.09
N GLN A 217 3.15 1.13 -21.92
CA GLN A 217 4.37 1.07 -22.73
C GLN A 217 4.37 2.03 -23.94
N ASP A 218 3.22 2.65 -24.25
CA ASP A 218 3.06 3.54 -25.39
C ASP A 218 3.23 5.03 -25.00
N GLY A 219 3.01 5.38 -23.73
CA GLY A 219 3.06 6.75 -23.18
C GLY A 219 4.45 7.26 -22.74
N GLY A 220 5.51 6.49 -23.02
CA GLY A 220 6.85 6.72 -22.49
C GLY A 220 7.07 5.99 -21.16
N ARG A 221 8.25 5.39 -20.98
CA ARG A 221 8.59 4.56 -19.81
C ARG A 221 8.55 5.37 -18.52
N GLN A 222 7.41 5.36 -17.83
CA GLN A 222 7.25 5.99 -16.53
C GLN A 222 6.37 5.15 -15.62
N ILE A 223 6.68 5.17 -14.33
CA ILE A 223 5.84 4.54 -13.32
C ILE A 223 4.45 5.18 -13.33
N ASP A 224 3.42 4.39 -13.60
CA ASP A 224 2.03 4.82 -13.74
C ASP A 224 1.08 4.07 -12.78
N PHE A 225 1.55 3.00 -12.16
CA PHE A 225 0.75 2.13 -11.32
C PHE A 225 1.52 1.71 -10.06
N ALA A 226 0.79 1.52 -8.96
CA ALA A 226 1.38 1.11 -7.68
C ALA A 226 0.50 0.13 -6.91
N GLY A 227 1.08 -0.57 -5.94
CA GLY A 227 0.39 -1.50 -5.06
C GLY A 227 1.16 -1.78 -3.78
N ILE A 228 0.62 -2.66 -2.95
CA ILE A 228 1.22 -3.11 -1.68
C ILE A 228 1.67 -4.55 -1.85
N TYR A 229 2.94 -4.84 -1.57
CA TYR A 229 3.43 -6.22 -1.57
C TYR A 229 2.89 -6.98 -0.35
N LEU A 230 2.32 -8.16 -0.57
CA LEU A 230 1.70 -8.97 0.47
C LEU A 230 2.62 -10.08 1.00
N GLY A 231 3.60 -10.50 0.20
CA GLY A 231 4.41 -11.68 0.46
C GLY A 231 4.19 -12.78 -0.57
N MET A 232 4.59 -13.99 -0.20
CA MET A 232 4.39 -15.19 -1.02
C MET A 232 2.97 -15.72 -0.86
N ASP A 233 2.36 -16.15 -1.95
CA ASP A 233 1.09 -16.85 -1.92
C ASP A 233 1.27 -18.38 -1.79
N SER A 234 0.14 -19.09 -1.74
CA SER A 234 0.08 -20.56 -1.70
C SER A 234 0.62 -21.26 -2.94
N GLY A 235 0.86 -20.54 -4.03
CA GLY A 235 1.52 -21.02 -5.24
C GLY A 235 3.02 -20.71 -5.28
N HIS A 236 3.58 -20.17 -4.21
CA HIS A 236 4.96 -19.68 -4.13
C HIS A 236 5.27 -18.56 -5.14
N HIS A 237 4.31 -17.66 -5.36
CA HIS A 237 4.51 -16.46 -6.16
C HIS A 237 4.47 -15.18 -5.33
N HIS A 238 5.24 -14.18 -5.77
CA HIS A 238 5.29 -12.86 -5.16
C HIS A 238 4.02 -12.07 -5.45
N ARG A 239 3.12 -11.97 -4.46
CA ARG A 239 1.78 -11.40 -4.63
C ARG A 239 1.70 -9.97 -4.10
N PHE A 240 0.96 -9.14 -4.82
CA PHE A 240 0.66 -7.77 -4.41
C PHE A 240 -0.85 -7.50 -4.50
N ILE A 241 -1.27 -6.38 -3.94
CA ILE A 241 -2.65 -5.87 -4.02
C ILE A 241 -2.64 -4.44 -4.52
N SER A 242 -3.64 -4.10 -5.34
CA SER A 242 -3.89 -2.73 -5.76
C SER A 242 -5.35 -2.56 -6.14
N SER A 243 -5.82 -1.31 -6.20
CA SER A 243 -7.13 -0.99 -6.79
C SER A 243 -7.04 -1.02 -8.31
N ARG A 244 -7.94 -1.77 -8.94
CA ARG A 244 -7.92 -2.06 -10.38
C ARG A 244 -9.31 -1.91 -10.98
N SER A 245 -9.41 -1.22 -12.11
CA SER A 245 -10.65 -1.09 -12.87
C SER A 245 -11.23 -2.44 -13.28
N ALA A 246 -10.38 -3.40 -13.67
CA ALA A 246 -10.85 -4.71 -14.09
C ALA A 246 -11.59 -5.47 -12.98
N ALA A 247 -11.19 -5.34 -11.72
CA ALA A 247 -11.86 -6.02 -10.60
C ALA A 247 -12.89 -5.13 -9.89
N ASP A 248 -13.05 -3.90 -10.36
CA ASP A 248 -13.75 -2.79 -9.73
C ASP A 248 -13.36 -2.57 -8.27
N GLY A 249 -12.07 -2.34 -8.00
CA GLY A 249 -11.60 -2.02 -6.66
C GLY A 249 -10.29 -2.72 -6.25
N PRO A 250 -9.91 -2.63 -4.97
CA PRO A 250 -8.77 -3.35 -4.39
C PRO A 250 -8.87 -4.86 -4.54
N THR A 251 -7.80 -5.48 -5.03
CA THR A 251 -7.74 -6.92 -5.26
C THR A 251 -6.29 -7.41 -5.32
N PHE A 252 -6.04 -8.58 -4.74
CA PHE A 252 -4.81 -9.33 -4.94
C PHE A 252 -5.00 -10.52 -5.88
N GLY A 253 -6.19 -10.69 -6.47
CA GLY A 253 -6.49 -11.83 -7.32
C GLY A 253 -6.05 -11.69 -8.77
N ASP A 254 -6.54 -12.60 -9.61
CA ASP A 254 -6.00 -12.80 -10.96
C ASP A 254 -6.90 -12.28 -12.09
N PHE A 255 -8.08 -11.77 -11.73
CA PHE A 255 -9.02 -11.16 -12.67
C PHE A 255 -8.46 -9.85 -13.25
N GLY A 256 -8.48 -9.71 -14.59
CA GLY A 256 -7.84 -8.58 -15.28
C GLY A 256 -6.31 -8.63 -15.34
N GLY A 257 -5.71 -9.73 -14.89
CA GLY A 257 -4.26 -9.98 -14.85
C GLY A 257 -3.83 -10.48 -13.47
N ALA A 258 -2.97 -11.49 -13.42
CA ALA A 258 -2.44 -12.03 -12.17
C ALA A 258 -1.70 -10.93 -11.37
N SER A 259 -2.09 -10.69 -10.10
CA SER A 259 -1.37 -9.76 -9.21
C SER A 259 -0.06 -10.36 -8.69
N LEU A 260 0.80 -10.75 -9.62
CA LEU A 260 2.08 -11.40 -9.39
C LEU A 260 3.23 -10.56 -9.95
N LEU A 261 4.33 -10.48 -9.21
CA LEU A 261 5.55 -9.81 -9.65
C LEU A 261 6.42 -10.72 -10.55
N ASP A 262 6.26 -12.04 -10.44
CA ASP A 262 7.12 -13.06 -11.03
C ASP A 262 6.43 -13.99 -12.06
N GLY A 263 5.10 -13.95 -12.18
CA GLY A 263 4.30 -14.87 -13.02
C GLY A 263 4.26 -14.59 -14.53
N GLY A 264 5.05 -13.66 -15.07
CA GLY A 264 5.15 -13.39 -16.53
C GLY A 264 3.95 -12.68 -17.17
N GLY A 265 2.88 -12.42 -16.42
CA GLY A 265 1.71 -11.62 -16.85
C GLY A 265 2.00 -10.12 -16.95
N ARG A 266 0.95 -9.32 -17.21
CA ARG A 266 1.02 -7.86 -17.38
C ARG A 266 1.78 -7.16 -16.25
N PHE A 267 1.38 -7.39 -15.00
CA PHE A 267 2.02 -6.77 -13.84
C PHE A 267 3.45 -7.26 -13.62
N SER A 268 3.71 -8.55 -13.81
CA SER A 268 5.05 -9.10 -13.73
C SER A 268 6.01 -8.47 -14.76
N LYS A 269 5.54 -8.26 -16.00
CA LYS A 269 6.30 -7.57 -17.05
C LYS A 269 6.51 -6.09 -16.76
N GLY A 270 5.52 -5.44 -16.15
CA GLY A 270 5.56 -4.03 -15.82
C GLY A 270 6.24 -3.70 -14.49
N PHE A 271 6.61 -4.67 -13.65
CA PHE A 271 7.22 -4.39 -12.34
C PHE A 271 8.58 -3.70 -12.48
N ARG A 272 8.73 -2.50 -11.91
CA ARG A 272 9.92 -1.64 -12.08
C ARG A 272 10.72 -1.46 -10.81
N ALA A 273 10.03 -1.19 -9.72
CA ALA A 273 10.66 -0.67 -8.51
C ALA A 273 9.84 -0.99 -7.26
N ALA A 274 10.49 -0.87 -6.11
CA ALA A 274 9.85 -1.00 -4.81
C ALA A 274 10.46 -0.03 -3.80
N LYS A 275 9.62 0.48 -2.90
CA LYS A 275 10.00 1.45 -1.88
C LYS A 275 9.41 1.07 -0.53
N ARG A 276 10.21 1.22 0.52
CA ARG A 276 9.79 1.04 1.91
C ARG A 276 9.65 2.42 2.55
N ILE A 277 8.46 2.76 3.02
CA ILE A 277 8.09 4.12 3.42
C ILE A 277 8.13 4.31 4.91
#